data_AF-A0A3C1RCP4-F1
#
_entry.id   AF-A0A3C1RCP4-F1
#
_cell.length_a   1.000
_cell.length_b   1.000
_cell.length_c   1.000
_cell.angle_alpha   90.00
_cell.angle_beta   90.00
_cell.angle_gamma   90.00
#
_symmetry.space_group_name_H-M   'P 1'
#
loop_
_entity.id
_entity.type
_entity.pdbx_description
1 polymer ?
#
loop_
_entity_poly.entity_id
_entity_poly.type
_entity_poly.pdbx_seq_one_letter_code
_entity_poly.pdbx_strand_id
1 'polypeptide(L)' 'MAKKGNRVQVILECTEHKESGMPGMSRYISTKNKKNTTERLELKKYN' A
#
# COMPACT_ATOMS: atom_id res chain seq x y z
N MET A 1 -14.40 -17.95 -7.13
CA MET A 1 -13.47 -16.81 -6.96
C MET A 1 -12.47 -16.85 -8.09
N ALA A 2 -12.52 -15.92 -9.05
CA ALA A 2 -11.57 -15.90 -10.16
C ALA A 2 -10.14 -15.80 -9.59
N LYS A 3 -9.22 -16.66 -10.04
CA LYS A 3 -7.82 -16.65 -9.62
C LYS A 3 -7.25 -15.24 -9.90
N LYS A 4 -7.18 -14.38 -8.87
CA LYS A 4 -6.42 -13.13 -8.91
C LYS A 4 -4.97 -13.56 -9.16
N GLY A 5 -4.52 -13.51 -10.42
CA GLY A 5 -3.27 -14.12 -10.87
C GLY A 5 -2.03 -13.54 -10.19
N ASN A 6 -1.24 -12.75 -10.92
CA ASN A 6 -0.06 -12.10 -10.35
C ASN A 6 -0.38 -10.75 -9.68
N ARG A 7 -1.61 -10.27 -9.80
CA ARG A 7 -2.05 -8.98 -9.27
C ARG A 7 -2.69 -9.16 -7.89
N VAL A 8 -2.05 -8.61 -6.87
CA VAL A 8 -2.46 -8.68 -5.46
C VAL A 8 -2.87 -7.30 -4.97
N GLN A 9 -3.79 -7.25 -4.01
CA GLN A 9 -4.11 -6.00 -3.31
C GLN A 9 -3.02 -5.71 -2.29
N VAL A 10 -2.61 -4.45 -2.22
CA VAL A 10 -1.65 -3.94 -1.24
C VAL A 10 -2.23 -2.69 -0.60
N ILE A 11 -1.86 -2.46 0.66
CA ILE A 11 -2.22 -1.26 1.41
C ILE A 11 -0.95 -0.44 1.55
N LEU A 12 -1.00 0.81 1.08
CA LEU A 12 0.03 1.80 1.33
C LEU A 12 -0.35 2.55 2.59
N GLU A 13 0.53 2.56 3.57
CA GLU A 13 0.33 3.17 4.88
C GLU A 13 1.28 4.37 5.01
N CYS A 14 0.77 5.50 5.49
CA CYS A 14 1.59 6.70 5.69
C CYS A 14 2.65 6.46 6.78
N THR A 15 3.91 6.73 6.45
CA THR A 15 5.05 6.60 7.37
C THR A 15 5.17 7.79 8.31
N GLU A 16 4.92 9.00 7.81
CA GLU A 16 5.06 10.25 8.60
C GLU A 16 3.98 10.36 9.68
N HIS A 17 2.74 9.97 9.35
CA HIS A 17 1.62 10.02 10.30
C HIS A 17 1.72 8.95 11.40
N LYS A 18 2.53 7.91 11.20
CA LYS A 18 2.75 6.89 12.22
C LYS A 18 3.46 7.44 13.46
N GLU A 19 4.29 8.46 13.28
CA GLU A 19 5.10 9.08 14.35
C GLU A 19 4.41 10.29 14.99
N SER A 20 3.29 10.76 14.44
CA SER A 20 2.61 11.99 14.88
C SER A 20 1.78 11.82 16.17
N GLY A 21 1.47 10.58 16.57
CA GLY A 21 0.61 10.30 17.73
C GLY A 21 -0.86 10.75 17.55
N MET A 22 -1.24 11.20 16.36
CA MET A 22 -2.60 11.66 16.05
C MET A 22 -3.52 10.49 15.69
N PRO A 23 -4.82 10.57 16.02
CA PRO A 23 -5.78 9.53 15.67
C PRO A 23 -6.10 9.59 14.17
N GLY A 24 -6.10 8.42 13.54
CA GLY A 24 -6.32 8.26 12.10
C GLY A 24 -5.03 7.92 11.38
N MET A 25 -5.12 7.11 10.33
CA MET A 25 -3.95 6.72 9.55
C MET A 25 -4.32 6.65 8.08
N SER A 26 -3.70 7.50 7.26
CA SER A 26 -3.94 7.52 5.82
C SER A 26 -3.49 6.19 5.20
N ARG A 27 -4.45 5.46 4.63
CA ARG A 27 -4.26 4.16 3.99
C ARG A 27 -4.84 4.18 2.58
N TYR A 28 -4.02 3.80 1.61
CA TYR A 28 -4.46 3.66 0.21
C TYR A 28 -4.50 2.19 -0.19
N ILE A 29 -5.66 1.72 -0.62
CA ILE A 29 -5.81 0.39 -1.21
C ILE A 29 -5.44 0.48 -2.68
N SER A 30 -4.45 -0.29 -3.10
CA SER A 30 -4.04 -0.38 -4.50
C SER A 30 -3.76 -1.83 -4.88
N THR A 31 -3.33 -2.04 -6.11
CA THR A 31 -2.94 -3.36 -6.60
C THR A 31 -1.50 -3.34 -7.09
N LYS A 32 -0.72 -4.34 -6.69
CA LYS A 32 0.65 -4.56 -7.15
C LYS A 32 0.72 -5.87 -7.95
N ASN A 33 1.56 -5.90 -8.97
CA ASN A 33 1.92 -7.16 -9.61
C ASN A 33 3.14 -7.77 -8.90
N LYS A 34 2.94 -8.91 -8.23
CA LYS A 34 3.97 -9.57 -7.42
C LYS A 34 5.16 -10.10 -8.22
N LYS A 35 5.02 -10.31 -9.55
CA LYS A 35 6.11 -10.77 -10.41
C LYS A 35 6.96 -9.62 -10.96
N ASN A 36 6.32 -8.52 -11.35
CA ASN A 36 7.02 -7.38 -11.94
C ASN A 36 7.67 -6.49 -10.88
N THR A 37 7.06 -6.42 -9.68
CA THR A 37 7.54 -5.61 -8.56
C THR A 37 7.51 -6.46 -7.31
N THR A 38 8.62 -7.15 -7.05
CA THR A 38 8.79 -8.04 -5.89
C THR A 38 8.91 -7.24 -4.60
N GLU A 39 9.68 -6.16 -4.66
CA GLU A 39 10.01 -5.30 -3.51
C GLU A 39 8.81 -4.56 -2.91
N ARG A 40 8.98 -4.09 -1.68
CA ARG A 40 8.00 -3.24 -0.99
C ARG A 40 7.72 -1.99 -1.83
N LEU A 41 6.43 -1.65 -1.98
CA LEU A 41 6.01 -0.48 -2.75
C LEU A 41 5.97 0.73 -1.80
N GLU A 42 6.83 1.70 -2.05
CA GLU A 42 6.87 2.99 -1.33
C GLU A 42 6.57 4.11 -2.33
N LEU A 43 5.55 4.91 -2.04
CA LEU A 43 5.09 5.98 -2.92
C LEU A 43 4.80 7.23 -2.10
N LYS A 44 5.15 8.40 -2.64
CA LYS A 44 4.72 9.69 -2.12
C LYS A 44 3.30 9.96 -2.59
N LYS A 45 2.36 9.99 -1.65
CA LYS A 45 0.97 10.38 -1.88
C LYS A 45 0.60 11.54 -0.98
N TYR A 46 -0.48 12.24 -1.34
CA TYR A 46 -1.12 13.18 -0.44
C TYR A 46 -1.60 12.43 0.82
N ASN A 47 -1.64 13.09 1.98
CA ASN A 47 -2.11 12.51 3.23
C ASN A 47 -3.59 12.80 3.49
#